data_AF-A0A928KYC1-F1
#
_entry.id   AF-A0A928KYC1-F1
#
_cell.length_a   1.000
_cell.length_b   1.000
_cell.length_c   1.000
_cell.angle_alpha   90.00
_cell.angle_beta   90.00
_cell.angle_gamma   90.00
#
_symmetry.space_group_name_H-M   'P 1'
#
loop_
_entity.id
_entity.type
_entity.pdbx_description
1 polymer ?
#
loop_
_entity_poly.entity_id
_entity_poly.type
_entity_poly.pdbx_seq_one_letter_code
_entity_poly.pdbx_strand_id
1 'polypeptide(L)'
;MDKIHMEQMYEKYSDTVFRTAYSIVRNIAEAEDITSDVFMKLFTYEKNFESDEHEKAWIIRITINKCKDLFRSFRIKNRITMESWQSYCETPEESAVMEAVMKLPEKYRVAVHLFYFEGYSTDEIGQMLGVKGHTVRTRLSRARSQLAKLLGEEFCL
;
A
#
# COMPACT_ATOMS: atom_id res chain seq x y z
N MET A 1 14.62 -17.25 -14.28
CA MET A 1 15.00 -15.83 -14.06
C MET A 1 16.41 -15.83 -13.47
N ASP A 2 17.32 -15.01 -13.99
CA ASP A 2 18.69 -14.93 -13.45
C ASP A 2 18.76 -13.99 -12.23
N LYS A 3 19.88 -14.02 -11.50
CA LYS A 3 20.05 -13.27 -10.25
C LYS A 3 20.02 -11.75 -10.45
N ILE A 4 20.62 -11.27 -11.54
CA ILE A 4 20.68 -9.83 -11.85
C ILE A 4 19.29 -9.26 -12.10
N HIS A 5 18.45 -10.00 -12.83
CA HIS A 5 17.08 -9.57 -13.09
C HIS A 5 16.23 -9.55 -11.81
N MET A 6 16.42 -10.53 -10.90
CA MET A 6 15.74 -10.53 -9.60
C MET A 6 16.11 -9.31 -8.76
N GLU A 7 17.41 -8.94 -8.72
CA GLU A 7 17.89 -7.75 -8.01
C GLU A 7 17.27 -6.46 -8.58
N GLN A 8 17.23 -6.32 -9.91
CA GLN A 8 16.61 -5.18 -10.57
C GLN A 8 15.11 -5.04 -10.26
N MET A 9 14.37 -6.15 -10.26
CA MET A 9 12.94 -6.13 -9.90
C MET A 9 12.75 -5.76 -8.42
N TYR A 10 13.62 -6.26 -7.55
CA TYR A 10 13.56 -5.95 -6.12
C TYR A 10 13.84 -4.47 -5.85
N GLU A 11 14.89 -3.92 -6.45
CA GLU A 11 15.20 -2.48 -6.37
C GLU A 11 14.06 -1.63 -6.90
N LYS A 12 13.42 -2.05 -8.00
CA LYS A 12 12.32 -1.31 -8.64
C LYS A 12 11.03 -1.30 -7.83
N TYR A 13 10.68 -2.42 -7.18
CA TYR A 13 9.33 -2.61 -6.63
C TYR A 13 9.25 -2.82 -5.11
N SER A 14 10.38 -3.01 -4.41
CA SER A 14 10.36 -3.34 -2.98
C SER A 14 9.62 -2.32 -2.14
N ASP A 15 9.91 -1.03 -2.37
CA ASP A 15 9.25 0.07 -1.69
C ASP A 15 7.73 0.12 -1.99
N THR A 16 7.35 0.02 -3.26
CA THR A 16 5.94 -0.03 -3.69
C THR A 16 5.17 -1.16 -3.00
N VAL A 17 5.74 -2.37 -2.98
CA VAL A 17 5.11 -3.55 -2.39
C VAL A 17 4.95 -3.36 -0.88
N PHE A 18 6.04 -2.97 -0.21
CA PHE A 18 6.07 -2.80 1.23
C PHE A 18 5.11 -1.70 1.69
N ARG A 19 5.16 -0.50 1.09
CA ARG A 19 4.28 0.62 1.42
C ARG A 19 2.83 0.30 1.13
N THR A 20 2.54 -0.37 0.02
CA THR A 20 1.18 -0.84 -0.29
C THR A 20 0.69 -1.81 0.78
N ALA A 21 1.48 -2.82 1.15
CA ALA A 21 1.12 -3.79 2.18
C ALA A 21 0.88 -3.11 3.53
N TYR A 22 1.81 -2.25 3.96
CA TYR A 22 1.74 -1.53 5.22
C TYR A 22 0.53 -0.59 5.30
N SER A 23 0.17 0.07 4.18
CA SER A 23 -1.05 0.87 4.08
C SER A 23 -2.32 0.06 4.31
N ILE A 24 -2.27 -1.27 4.27
CA ILE A 24 -3.41 -2.13 4.55
C ILE A 24 -3.27 -2.72 5.97
N VAL A 25 -2.17 -3.40 6.27
CA VAL A 25 -2.02 -4.23 7.48
C VAL A 25 -1.57 -3.47 8.74
N ARG A 26 -0.93 -2.30 8.58
CA ARG A 26 -0.40 -1.47 9.69
C ARG A 26 0.55 -2.20 10.65
N ASN A 27 1.33 -3.12 10.14
CA ASN A 27 2.25 -3.94 10.91
C ASN A 27 3.48 -4.16 10.03
N ILE A 28 4.67 -3.82 10.54
CA ILE A 28 5.92 -3.88 9.76
C ILE A 28 6.24 -5.33 9.41
N ALA A 29 6.33 -6.21 10.41
CA ALA A 29 6.61 -7.63 10.20
C ALA A 29 5.65 -8.28 9.20
N GLU A 30 4.34 -8.01 9.31
CA GLU A 30 3.37 -8.56 8.34
C GLU A 30 3.55 -7.94 6.93
N ALA A 31 3.95 -6.67 6.82
CA ALA A 31 4.24 -6.04 5.54
C ALA A 31 5.52 -6.60 4.90
N GLU A 32 6.56 -6.90 5.68
CA GLU A 32 7.79 -7.54 5.22
C GLU A 32 7.53 -8.98 4.76
N ASP A 33 6.73 -9.74 5.53
CA ASP A 33 6.31 -11.10 5.16
C ASP A 33 5.52 -11.08 3.85
N ILE A 34 4.56 -10.17 3.70
CA ILE A 34 3.80 -10.00 2.47
C ILE A 34 4.73 -9.62 1.30
N THR A 35 5.70 -8.74 1.53
CA THR A 35 6.67 -8.31 0.52
C THR A 35 7.45 -9.50 -0.01
N SER A 36 8.00 -10.31 0.89
CA SER A 36 8.72 -11.53 0.56
C SER A 36 7.85 -12.50 -0.25
N ASP A 37 6.59 -12.69 0.16
CA ASP A 37 5.60 -13.51 -0.53
C ASP A 37 5.28 -13.02 -1.95
N VAL A 38 5.20 -11.71 -2.15
CA VAL A 38 4.95 -11.12 -3.48
C VAL A 38 6.16 -11.33 -4.39
N PHE A 39 7.38 -11.10 -3.90
CA PHE A 39 8.59 -11.34 -4.70
C PHE A 39 8.78 -12.81 -5.06
N MET A 40 8.51 -13.74 -4.14
CA MET A 40 8.51 -15.18 -4.47
C MET A 40 7.54 -15.50 -5.61
N LYS A 41 6.36 -14.89 -5.63
CA LYS A 41 5.41 -15.04 -6.74
C LYS A 41 5.88 -14.37 -8.03
N LEU A 42 6.48 -13.19 -7.93
CA LEU A 42 7.00 -12.44 -9.08
C LEU A 42 8.13 -13.22 -9.76
N PHE A 43 9.08 -13.77 -8.99
CA PHE A 43 10.22 -14.53 -9.52
C PHE A 43 9.83 -15.89 -10.12
N THR A 44 8.68 -16.43 -9.72
CA THR A 44 8.12 -17.67 -10.27
C THR A 44 7.03 -17.42 -11.31
N TYR A 45 6.77 -16.16 -11.67
CA TYR A 45 5.76 -15.81 -12.65
C TYR A 45 6.26 -16.07 -14.07
N GLU A 46 5.61 -16.99 -14.77
CA GLU A 46 6.07 -17.46 -16.09
C GLU A 46 5.52 -16.65 -17.27
N LYS A 47 4.59 -15.72 -17.03
CA LYS A 47 3.98 -14.93 -18.11
C LYS A 47 4.69 -13.59 -18.27
N ASN A 48 4.73 -13.11 -19.52
CA ASN A 48 5.26 -11.80 -19.83
C ASN A 48 4.28 -10.69 -19.45
N PHE A 49 4.81 -9.57 -18.96
CA PHE A 49 4.07 -8.33 -18.83
C PHE A 49 4.07 -7.58 -20.17
N GLU A 50 2.98 -6.85 -20.43
CA GLU A 50 2.79 -6.10 -21.67
C GLU A 50 3.49 -4.72 -21.61
N SER A 51 3.65 -4.17 -20.40
CA SER A 51 4.37 -2.94 -20.11
C SER A 51 4.77 -2.87 -18.63
N ASP A 52 5.58 -1.88 -18.28
CA ASP A 52 5.95 -1.58 -16.90
C ASP A 52 4.73 -1.24 -16.03
N GLU A 53 3.72 -0.55 -16.58
CA GLU A 53 2.47 -0.26 -15.88
C GLU A 53 1.66 -1.53 -15.62
N HIS A 54 1.63 -2.45 -16.58
CA HIS A 54 0.96 -3.75 -16.41
C HIS A 54 1.67 -4.57 -15.31
N GLU A 55 3.00 -4.59 -15.31
CA GLU A 55 3.80 -5.23 -14.27
C GLU A 55 3.50 -4.63 -12.88
N LYS A 56 3.60 -3.31 -12.72
CA LYS A 56 3.32 -2.62 -11.45
C LYS A 56 1.89 -2.88 -10.97
N ALA A 57 0.91 -2.84 -11.87
CA ALA A 57 -0.49 -3.10 -11.54
C ALA A 57 -0.73 -4.56 -11.10
N TRP A 58 -0.03 -5.51 -11.72
CA TRP A 58 -0.07 -6.92 -11.30
C TRP A 58 0.51 -7.08 -9.89
N ILE A 59 1.69 -6.51 -9.63
CA ILE A 59 2.38 -6.56 -8.33
C ILE A 59 1.46 -6.02 -7.23
N ILE A 60 0.92 -4.80 -7.39
CA ILE A 60 0.03 -4.18 -6.42
C ILE A 60 -1.22 -5.02 -6.18
N ARG A 61 -1.80 -5.60 -7.23
CA ARG A 61 -2.97 -6.48 -7.09
C ARG A 61 -2.64 -7.74 -6.30
N ILE A 62 -1.48 -8.35 -6.52
CA ILE A 62 -1.03 -9.50 -5.71
C ILE A 62 -0.82 -9.09 -4.25
N THR A 63 -0.20 -7.94 -3.99
CA THR A 63 -0.03 -7.39 -2.64
C THR A 63 -1.37 -7.19 -1.92
N ILE A 64 -2.33 -6.53 -2.57
CA ILE A 64 -3.68 -6.30 -2.02
C ILE A 64 -4.37 -7.63 -1.71
N ASN A 65 -4.26 -8.61 -2.59
CA ASN A 65 -4.86 -9.93 -2.38
C ASN A 65 -4.24 -10.65 -1.19
N LYS A 66 -2.91 -10.63 -1.06
CA LYS A 66 -2.19 -11.21 0.09
C LYS A 66 -2.62 -10.57 1.40
N CYS A 67 -2.74 -9.24 1.43
CA CYS A 67 -3.26 -8.53 2.61
C CYS A 67 -4.68 -9.01 2.97
N LYS A 68 -5.59 -9.10 1.99
CA LYS A 68 -6.97 -9.57 2.20
C LYS A 68 -7.02 -11.01 2.73
N ASP A 69 -6.16 -11.89 2.24
CA ASP A 69 -6.07 -13.28 2.71
C ASP A 69 -5.58 -13.37 4.17
N LEU A 70 -4.66 -12.48 4.57
CA LEU A 70 -4.22 -12.36 5.95
C LEU A 70 -5.37 -11.90 6.88
N PHE A 71 -6.21 -10.94 6.47
CA PHE A 71 -7.41 -10.56 7.23
C PHE A 71 -8.44 -11.69 7.34
N ARG A 72 -8.63 -12.48 6.26
CA ARG A 72 -9.55 -13.63 6.25
C ARG A 72 -9.10 -14.75 7.18
N SER A 73 -7.79 -14.93 7.36
CA SER A 73 -7.22 -15.99 8.20
C SER A 73 -7.20 -15.69 9.71
N PHE A 74 -7.97 -14.69 10.19
CA PHE A 74 -8.10 -14.29 11.60
C PHE A 74 -6.81 -13.78 12.28
N ARG A 75 -5.65 -13.75 11.62
CA ARG A 75 -4.34 -13.32 12.20
C ARG A 75 -4.28 -11.86 12.63
N ILE A 76 -5.03 -10.95 11.99
CA ILE A 76 -4.89 -9.50 12.20
C ILE A 76 -5.79 -8.94 13.32
N LYS A 77 -6.70 -9.72 13.91
CA LYS A 77 -7.66 -9.14 14.89
C LYS A 77 -7.01 -8.58 16.17
N ASN A 78 -5.77 -8.94 16.50
CA ASN A 78 -5.14 -8.59 17.79
C ASN A 78 -3.62 -8.27 17.73
N ARG A 79 -3.03 -7.96 16.56
CA ARG A 79 -1.57 -7.65 16.45
C ARG A 79 -1.31 -6.31 15.78
N ILE A 80 -1.66 -5.23 16.47
CA ILE A 80 -1.05 -3.92 16.19
C ILE A 80 0.24 -3.90 16.99
N THR A 81 1.36 -4.30 16.38
CA THR A 81 2.68 -4.02 16.98
C THR A 81 3.05 -2.59 16.62
N MET A 82 3.34 -1.79 17.64
CA MET A 82 3.79 -0.41 17.52
C MET A 82 5.29 -0.37 17.15
N GLU A 83 5.70 -1.15 16.14
CA GLU A 83 7.03 -0.93 15.57
C GLU A 83 6.99 0.36 14.76
N SER A 84 8.02 1.17 14.97
CA SER A 84 8.09 2.58 14.57
C SER A 84 8.41 2.68 13.09
N TRP A 85 7.38 2.76 12.23
CA TRP A 85 7.48 3.00 10.78
C TRP A 85 8.39 4.18 10.40
N GLN A 86 8.63 5.12 11.32
CA GLN A 86 9.52 6.26 11.18
C GLN A 86 10.92 5.87 10.65
N SER A 87 11.40 4.64 10.89
CA SER A 87 12.68 4.15 10.34
C SER A 87 12.67 3.90 8.82
N TYR A 88 11.49 3.83 8.19
CA TYR A 88 11.29 3.61 6.76
C TYR A 88 10.92 4.89 6.00
N CYS A 89 10.85 6.03 6.70
CA CYS A 89 10.67 7.35 6.08
C CYS A 89 12.05 7.98 5.84
N GLU A 90 12.25 8.58 4.67
CA GLU A 90 13.49 9.27 4.33
C GLU A 90 13.57 10.64 5.00
N THR A 91 12.41 11.28 5.22
CA THR A 91 12.31 12.63 5.78
C THR A 91 11.32 12.72 6.94
N PRO A 92 11.52 13.67 7.88
CA PRO A 92 10.54 13.97 8.92
C PRO A 92 9.16 14.36 8.37
N GLU A 93 9.13 15.07 7.24
CA GLU A 93 7.90 15.48 6.56
C GLU A 93 7.12 14.28 6.02
N GLU A 94 7.82 13.32 5.38
CA GLU A 94 7.23 12.06 4.92
C GLU A 94 6.66 11.26 6.10
N SER A 95 7.39 11.24 7.22
CA SER A 95 6.92 10.60 8.44
C SER A 95 5.62 11.23 8.97
N ALA A 96 5.53 12.56 9.01
CA ALA A 96 4.33 13.25 9.49
C ALA A 96 3.11 13.00 8.58
N VAL A 97 3.30 13.05 7.25
CA VAL A 97 2.25 12.74 6.28
C VAL A 97 1.78 11.30 6.44
N MET A 98 2.71 10.36 6.53
CA MET A 98 2.37 8.95 6.67
C MET A 98 1.66 8.68 8.01
N GLU A 99 2.08 9.32 9.10
CA GLU A 99 1.39 9.21 10.39
C GLU A 99 -0.08 9.66 10.29
N ALA A 100 -0.34 10.81 9.67
CA ALA A 100 -1.70 11.29 9.45
C ALA A 100 -2.53 10.33 8.59
N VAL A 101 -1.93 9.77 7.53
CA VAL A 101 -2.55 8.75 6.69
C VAL A 101 -2.84 7.46 7.45
N MET A 102 -1.96 7.06 8.38
CA MET A 102 -2.14 5.86 9.21
C MET A 102 -3.26 5.98 10.24
N LYS A 103 -3.62 7.21 10.65
CA LYS A 103 -4.81 7.51 11.49
C LYS A 103 -6.13 7.29 10.75
N LEU A 104 -6.13 7.20 9.42
CA LEU A 104 -7.35 6.97 8.63
C LEU A 104 -7.87 5.53 8.77
N PRO A 105 -9.20 5.31 8.67
CA PRO A 105 -9.77 4.00 8.39
C PRO A 105 -9.15 3.38 7.13
N GLU A 106 -8.92 2.06 7.16
CA GLU A 106 -8.24 1.30 6.09
C GLU A 106 -8.74 1.64 4.68
N LYS A 107 -10.05 1.59 4.45
CA LYS A 107 -10.66 1.90 3.14
C LYS A 107 -10.32 3.28 2.59
N TYR A 108 -9.98 4.25 3.43
CA TYR A 108 -9.57 5.60 3.03
C TYR A 108 -8.07 5.66 2.82
N ARG A 109 -7.30 5.08 3.75
CA ARG A 109 -5.84 4.97 3.65
C ARG A 109 -5.40 4.29 2.36
N VAL A 110 -5.96 3.14 2.04
CA VAL A 110 -5.61 2.39 0.82
C VAL A 110 -5.95 3.18 -0.45
N ALA A 111 -7.08 3.91 -0.46
CA ALA A 111 -7.42 4.76 -1.58
C ALA A 111 -6.44 5.94 -1.74
N VAL A 112 -6.02 6.56 -0.63
CA VAL A 112 -5.02 7.63 -0.61
C VAL A 112 -3.67 7.12 -1.09
N HIS A 113 -3.21 5.97 -0.59
CA HIS A 113 -1.94 5.33 -0.99
C HIS A 113 -1.89 5.13 -2.50
N LEU A 114 -2.87 4.38 -3.04
CA LEU A 114 -2.89 4.04 -4.46
C LEU A 114 -3.06 5.26 -5.38
N PHE A 115 -3.71 6.33 -4.92
CA PHE A 115 -3.93 7.53 -5.73
C PHE A 115 -2.73 8.47 -5.71
N TYR A 116 -2.28 8.86 -4.52
CA TYR A 116 -1.27 9.92 -4.37
C TYR A 116 0.16 9.42 -4.39
N PHE A 117 0.41 8.20 -3.91
CA PHE A 117 1.75 7.63 -3.84
C PHE A 117 2.03 6.75 -5.07
N GLU A 118 1.03 5.98 -5.51
CA GLU A 118 1.22 5.08 -6.65
C GLU A 118 0.80 5.65 -8.01
N GLY A 119 0.03 6.74 -8.02
CA GLY A 119 -0.36 7.47 -9.23
C GLY A 119 -1.56 6.90 -10.00
N TYR A 120 -2.31 5.96 -9.44
CA TYR A 120 -3.43 5.34 -10.15
C TYR A 120 -4.68 6.22 -10.19
N SER A 121 -5.41 6.13 -11.30
CA SER A 121 -6.72 6.75 -11.46
C SER A 121 -7.77 6.10 -10.57
N THR A 122 -8.89 6.80 -10.33
CA THR A 122 -9.97 6.25 -9.51
C THR A 122 -10.58 4.98 -10.08
N ASP A 123 -10.55 4.80 -11.40
CA ASP A 123 -11.13 3.65 -12.06
C ASP A 123 -10.21 2.42 -11.96
N GLU A 124 -8.90 2.59 -12.14
CA GLU A 124 -7.90 1.54 -11.92
C GLU A 124 -7.90 1.05 -10.46
N ILE A 125 -7.93 1.99 -9.50
CA ILE A 125 -8.05 1.66 -8.08
C ILE A 125 -9.35 0.88 -7.82
N GLY A 126 -10.44 1.26 -8.49
CA GLY A 126 -11.72 0.53 -8.42
C GLY A 126 -11.56 -0.93 -8.82
N GLN A 127 -10.91 -1.18 -9.95
CA GLN A 127 -10.63 -2.53 -10.45
C GLN A 127 -9.73 -3.32 -9.50
N MET A 128 -8.67 -2.71 -8.95
CA MET A 128 -7.77 -3.36 -8.00
C MET A 128 -8.48 -3.73 -6.69
N LEU A 129 -9.34 -2.86 -6.18
CA LEU A 129 -10.03 -3.07 -4.91
C LEU A 129 -11.31 -3.89 -5.04
N GLY A 130 -11.86 -4.06 -6.24
CA GLY A 130 -13.13 -4.72 -6.49
C GLY A 130 -14.35 -3.83 -6.17
N VAL A 131 -14.23 -2.52 -6.40
CA VAL A 131 -15.29 -1.52 -6.16
C VAL A 131 -15.44 -0.58 -7.36
N LYS A 132 -16.52 0.20 -7.43
CA LYS A 132 -16.71 1.19 -8.51
C LYS A 132 -15.77 2.38 -8.34
N GLY A 133 -15.29 2.99 -9.44
CA GLY A 133 -14.43 4.18 -9.39
C GLY A 133 -15.07 5.37 -8.66
N HIS A 134 -16.39 5.56 -8.77
CA HIS A 134 -17.14 6.53 -7.96
C HIS A 134 -17.00 6.28 -6.44
N THR A 135 -16.96 5.01 -6.01
CA THR A 135 -16.74 4.65 -4.60
C THR A 135 -15.34 5.07 -4.15
N VAL A 136 -14.32 4.91 -5.00
CA VAL A 136 -12.96 5.39 -4.75
C VAL A 136 -12.93 6.91 -4.61
N ARG A 137 -13.58 7.64 -5.53
CA ARG A 137 -13.70 9.11 -5.45
C ARG A 137 -14.32 9.58 -4.13
N THR A 138 -15.37 8.88 -3.68
CA THR A 138 -16.02 9.14 -2.39
C THR A 138 -15.06 8.87 -1.22
N ARG A 139 -14.33 7.74 -1.24
CA ARG A 139 -13.32 7.41 -0.23
C ARG A 139 -12.24 8.49 -0.14
N LEU A 140 -11.70 8.92 -1.27
CA LEU A 140 -10.71 10.00 -1.35
C LEU A 140 -11.24 11.33 -0.80
N SER A 141 -12.48 11.68 -1.13
CA SER A 141 -13.12 12.89 -0.58
C SER A 141 -13.24 12.85 0.95
N ARG A 142 -13.65 11.70 1.50
CA ARG A 142 -13.76 11.49 2.95
C ARG A 142 -12.38 11.48 3.61
N ALA A 143 -11.39 10.86 2.98
CA ALA A 143 -10.00 10.84 3.42
C ALA A 143 -9.45 12.26 3.56
N ARG A 144 -9.56 13.09 2.51
CA ARG A 144 -9.13 14.50 2.54
C ARG A 144 -9.82 15.30 3.63
N SER A 145 -11.12 15.07 3.84
CA SER A 145 -11.87 15.76 4.91
C SER A 145 -11.39 15.37 6.31
N GLN A 146 -10.94 14.12 6.50
CA GLN A 146 -10.38 13.67 7.78
C GLN A 146 -8.95 14.17 7.97
N LEU A 147 -8.11 14.07 6.94
CA LEU A 147 -6.74 14.61 6.97
C LEU A 147 -6.74 16.12 7.23
N ALA A 148 -7.64 16.88 6.61
CA ALA A 148 -7.76 18.32 6.85
C ALA A 148 -8.10 18.65 8.31
N LYS A 149 -8.87 17.80 9.00
CA LYS A 149 -9.14 17.97 10.44
C LYS A 149 -7.93 17.60 11.29
N LEU A 150 -7.32 16.45 11.03
CA LEU A 150 -6.16 15.97 11.76
C LEU A 150 -4.98 16.94 11.66
N LEU A 151 -4.69 17.43 10.45
CA LEU A 151 -3.60 18.36 10.20
C LEU A 151 -3.99 19.80 10.61
N GLY A 152 -5.24 20.22 10.37
CA GLY A 152 -5.71 21.55 10.76
C GLY A 152 -5.76 21.78 12.27
N GLU A 153 -5.96 20.73 13.08
CA GLU A 153 -5.84 20.80 14.54
C GLU A 153 -4.37 20.89 15.00
N GLU A 154 -3.42 20.30 14.27
CA GLU A 154 -1.96 20.37 14.57
C GLU A 154 -1.35 21.75 14.25
N PHE A 155 -1.96 22.57 13.39
CA PHE A 155 -1.51 23.94 13.06
C PHE A 155 -2.27 25.05 13.82
N CYS A 156 -3.17 24.70 14.75
CA CYS A 156 -3.89 25.64 15.61
C CYS A 156 -3.41 25.64 17.09
N LEU A 157 -2.27 25.02 17.38
CA LEU A 157 -1.55 25.09 18.66
C LEU A 157 -0.26 25.92 18.51
#